data_AF-A0A061P9A9-F1
#
_entry.id   AF-A0A061P9A9-F1
#
_cell.length_a   1.000
_cell.length_b   1.000
_cell.length_c   1.000
_cell.angle_alpha   90.00
_cell.angle_beta   90.00
_cell.angle_gamma   90.00
#
_symmetry.space_group_name_H-M   'P 1'
#
loop_
_entity.id
_entity.type
_entity.pdbx_description
1 polymer ?
#
loop_
_entity_poly.entity_id
_entity_poly.type
_entity_poly.pdbx_seq_one_letter_code
_entity_poly.pdbx_strand_id
1 'polypeptide(L)'
;MMNELYERVQDYLNMEEEIDFKEFQAYYKKVTDYLQAEGQDLEEENLWKGLLVVESIASNSSNRAKEIRKGPEVKKYKRMNERMKLWAQNITKRLTALGYTDEQINERFHEMLEEREENQKDS
;
A
#
# COMPACT_ATOMS: atom_id res chain seq x y z
N MET A 1 7.25 8.34 10.15
CA MET A 1 7.07 6.92 9.76
C MET A 1 5.99 6.70 8.71
N MET A 2 4.68 6.89 8.94
CA MET A 2 3.68 6.68 7.87
C MET A 2 3.97 7.53 6.62
N ASN A 3 4.35 8.81 6.80
CA ASN A 3 4.79 9.66 5.68
C ASN A 3 5.97 9.05 4.89
N GLU A 4 6.99 8.55 5.57
CA GLU A 4 8.15 7.91 4.91
C GLU A 4 7.76 6.64 4.15
N LEU A 5 6.84 5.83 4.69
CA LEU A 5 6.32 4.65 4.00
C LEU A 5 5.51 5.07 2.77
N TYR A 6 4.68 6.08 2.91
CA TYR A 6 3.88 6.63 1.82
C TYR A 6 4.75 7.21 0.70
N GLU A 7 5.75 8.02 1.02
CA GLU A 7 6.72 8.53 0.04
C GLU A 7 7.45 7.39 -0.65
N ARG A 8 7.84 6.35 0.09
CA ARG A 8 8.55 5.21 -0.48
C ARG A 8 7.68 4.38 -1.42
N VAL A 9 6.42 4.11 -1.09
CA VAL A 9 5.54 3.35 -2.01
C VAL A 9 5.29 4.15 -3.28
N GLN A 10 5.12 5.46 -3.13
CA GLN A 10 4.97 6.38 -4.23
C GLN A 10 6.22 6.41 -5.13
N ASP A 11 7.44 6.35 -4.56
CA ASP A 11 8.66 6.21 -5.37
C ASP A 11 8.61 4.94 -6.21
N TYR A 12 8.27 3.80 -5.59
CA TYR A 12 8.21 2.51 -6.28
C TYR A 12 7.16 2.45 -7.38
N LEU A 13 6.00 3.09 -7.19
CA LEU A 13 4.94 3.14 -8.19
C LEU A 13 5.37 3.91 -9.45
N ASN A 14 6.35 4.80 -9.33
CA ASN A 14 6.88 5.60 -10.43
C ASN A 14 8.16 5.03 -11.05
N MET A 15 8.63 3.86 -10.62
CA MET A 15 9.79 3.21 -11.23
C MET A 15 9.40 2.47 -12.52
N GLU A 16 10.26 2.56 -13.53
CA GLU A 16 10.11 1.77 -14.77
C GLU A 16 10.38 0.28 -14.55
N GLU A 17 11.26 -0.04 -13.60
CA GLU A 17 11.66 -1.41 -13.26
C GLU A 17 11.09 -1.85 -11.92
N GLU A 18 10.69 -3.12 -11.85
CA GLU A 18 10.24 -3.72 -10.61
C GLU A 18 11.41 -3.95 -9.64
N ILE A 19 11.27 -3.51 -8.38
CA ILE A 19 12.24 -3.85 -7.33
C ILE A 19 12.34 -5.37 -7.12
N ASP A 20 13.48 -5.84 -6.61
CA ASP A 20 13.67 -7.27 -6.36
C ASP A 20 12.84 -7.78 -5.15
N PHE A 21 12.75 -9.11 -5.02
CA PHE A 21 11.98 -9.74 -3.94
C PHE A 21 12.49 -9.36 -2.54
N LYS A 22 13.81 -9.21 -2.34
CA LYS A 22 14.38 -8.91 -1.02
C LYS A 22 14.02 -7.49 -0.60
N GLU A 23 14.12 -6.54 -1.52
CA GLU A 23 13.73 -5.15 -1.30
C GLU A 23 12.23 -5.03 -1.04
N PHE A 24 11.39 -5.67 -1.86
CA PHE A 24 9.95 -5.73 -1.65
C PHE A 24 9.60 -6.34 -0.28
N GLN A 25 10.25 -7.45 0.08
CA GLN A 25 10.04 -8.11 1.37
C GLN A 25 10.46 -7.21 2.55
N ALA A 26 11.58 -6.49 2.43
CA ALA A 26 12.04 -5.58 3.46
C ALA A 26 11.08 -4.40 3.65
N TYR A 27 10.56 -3.84 2.56
CA TYR A 27 9.55 -2.79 2.59
C TYR A 27 8.25 -3.26 3.25
N TYR A 28 7.72 -4.41 2.81
CA TYR A 28 6.56 -5.05 3.45
C TYR A 28 6.78 -5.25 4.96
N LYS A 29 7.96 -5.70 5.37
CA LYS A 29 8.26 -5.90 6.80
C LYS A 29 8.13 -4.58 7.57
N LYS A 30 8.75 -3.50 7.08
CA LYS A 30 8.68 -2.16 7.71
C LYS A 30 7.23 -1.70 7.86
N VAL A 31 6.43 -1.84 6.81
CA VAL A 31 4.99 -1.50 6.84
C VAL A 31 4.27 -2.32 7.89
N THR A 32 4.48 -3.65 7.92
CA THR A 32 3.78 -4.49 8.90
C THR A 32 4.21 -4.25 10.33
N ASP A 33 5.49 -3.99 10.58
CA ASP A 33 6.00 -3.67 11.92
C ASP A 33 5.35 -2.37 12.42
N TYR A 34 5.29 -1.34 11.57
CA TYR A 34 4.65 -0.06 11.89
C TYR A 34 3.14 -0.22 12.14
N LEU A 35 2.41 -0.89 11.25
CA LEU A 35 0.97 -1.09 11.42
C LEU A 35 0.64 -1.94 12.65
N GLN A 36 1.51 -2.88 13.04
CA GLN A 36 1.32 -3.64 14.27
C GLN A 36 1.52 -2.80 15.53
N ALA A 37 2.48 -1.87 15.51
CA ALA A 37 2.79 -1.02 16.66
C ALA A 37 1.79 0.14 16.81
N GLU A 38 1.52 0.85 15.71
CA GLU A 38 0.83 2.14 15.72
C GLU A 38 -0.48 2.13 14.89
N GLY A 39 -0.77 1.04 14.18
CA GLY A 39 -1.82 1.01 13.16
C GLY A 39 -3.24 1.15 13.70
N GLN A 40 -3.48 0.92 14.99
CA GLN A 40 -4.81 1.09 15.60
C GLN A 40 -5.16 2.56 15.85
N ASP A 41 -4.16 3.41 16.07
CA ASP A 41 -4.33 4.80 16.51
C ASP A 41 -4.04 5.81 15.40
N LEU A 42 -4.02 5.36 14.14
CA LEU A 42 -3.80 6.26 13.00
C LEU A 42 -4.89 7.33 12.91
N GLU A 43 -4.45 8.58 12.84
CA GLU A 43 -5.31 9.71 12.49
C GLU A 43 -5.73 9.66 11.01
N GLU A 44 -6.74 10.44 10.65
CA GLU A 44 -7.38 10.42 9.33
C GLU A 44 -6.40 10.56 8.16
N GLU A 45 -5.48 11.53 8.22
CA GLU A 45 -4.47 11.70 7.18
C GLU A 45 -3.61 10.44 6.98
N ASN A 46 -3.26 9.77 8.09
CA ASN A 46 -2.48 8.55 8.08
C ASN A 46 -3.30 7.32 7.68
N LEU A 47 -4.63 7.36 7.81
CA LEU A 47 -5.52 6.34 7.24
C LEU A 47 -5.48 6.37 5.72
N TRP A 48 -5.59 7.56 5.10
CA TRP A 48 -5.49 7.71 3.66
C TRP A 48 -4.14 7.23 3.11
N LYS A 49 -3.05 7.71 3.70
CA LYS A 49 -1.68 7.29 3.33
C LYS A 49 -1.48 5.79 3.54
N GLY A 50 -1.99 5.27 4.66
CA GLY A 50 -1.94 3.85 4.97
C GLY A 50 -2.71 3.00 3.96
N LEU A 51 -3.88 3.47 3.50
CA LEU A 51 -4.69 2.77 2.49
C LEU A 51 -3.90 2.59 1.20
N LEU A 52 -3.27 3.66 0.69
CA LEU A 52 -2.42 3.58 -0.49
C LEU A 52 -1.31 2.54 -0.32
N VAL A 53 -0.56 2.64 0.79
CA VAL A 53 0.55 1.73 1.08
C VAL A 53 0.12 0.26 1.06
N VAL A 54 -0.97 -0.09 1.77
CA VAL A 54 -1.38 -1.50 1.89
C VAL A 54 -2.01 -2.02 0.60
N GLU A 55 -2.78 -1.21 -0.14
CA GLU A 55 -3.35 -1.62 -1.42
C GLU A 55 -2.28 -1.80 -2.50
N SER A 56 -1.28 -0.92 -2.57
CA SER A 56 -0.15 -1.07 -3.49
C SER A 56 0.62 -2.36 -3.23
N ILE A 57 0.93 -2.67 -1.97
CA ILE A 57 1.60 -3.94 -1.63
C ILE A 57 0.69 -5.14 -1.95
N ALA A 58 -0.61 -5.05 -1.65
CA ALA A 58 -1.54 -6.13 -1.93
C ALA A 58 -1.60 -6.42 -3.44
N SER A 59 -1.84 -5.39 -4.25
CA SER A 59 -1.94 -5.49 -5.70
C SER A 59 -0.64 -6.04 -6.31
N ASN A 60 0.50 -5.44 -5.98
CA ASN A 60 1.80 -5.86 -6.52
C ASN A 60 2.17 -7.29 -6.08
N SER A 61 1.93 -7.66 -4.81
CA SER A 61 2.12 -9.05 -4.35
C SER A 61 1.26 -10.05 -5.14
N SER A 62 0.00 -9.69 -5.43
CA SER A 62 -0.89 -10.54 -6.24
C SER A 62 -0.36 -10.71 -7.66
N ASN A 63 0.12 -9.63 -8.29
CA ASN A 63 0.64 -9.67 -9.65
C ASN A 63 1.92 -10.51 -9.74
N ARG A 64 2.91 -10.25 -8.88
CA ARG A 64 4.15 -11.05 -8.81
C ARG A 64 3.89 -12.53 -8.56
N ALA A 65 2.92 -12.86 -7.69
CA ALA A 65 2.54 -14.25 -7.45
C ALA A 65 1.97 -14.95 -8.71
N LYS A 66 1.23 -14.21 -9.56
CA LYS A 66 0.68 -14.71 -10.83
C LYS A 66 1.75 -14.85 -11.92
N GLU A 67 2.77 -13.99 -11.92
CA GLU A 67 3.85 -13.98 -12.91
C GLU A 67 4.87 -15.08 -12.66
N ILE A 68 5.37 -15.20 -11.42
CA ILE A 68 6.41 -16.18 -11.07
C ILE A 68 5.87 -17.62 -11.13
N ARG A 69 4.58 -17.83 -10.82
CA ARG A 69 3.81 -19.10 -10.86
C ARG A 69 4.32 -20.27 -9.99
N LYS A 70 5.62 -20.40 -9.72
CA LYS A 70 6.24 -21.50 -8.94
C LYS A 70 7.40 -21.01 -8.08
N GLY A 71 7.72 -21.75 -7.01
CA GLY A 71 8.85 -21.45 -6.11
C GLY A 71 8.43 -20.92 -4.73
N PRO A 72 9.38 -20.80 -3.80
CA PRO A 72 9.10 -20.44 -2.41
C PRO A 72 8.54 -19.02 -2.25
N GLU A 73 8.85 -18.11 -3.17
CA GLU A 73 8.42 -16.71 -3.14
C GLU A 73 6.93 -16.54 -3.42
N VAL A 74 6.34 -17.36 -4.29
CA VAL A 74 4.89 -17.32 -4.59
C VAL A 74 4.04 -17.44 -3.33
N LYS A 75 4.43 -18.34 -2.42
CA LYS A 75 3.72 -18.51 -1.14
C LYS A 75 3.87 -17.27 -0.25
N LYS A 76 5.01 -16.59 -0.30
CA LYS A 76 5.24 -15.38 0.48
C LYS A 76 4.41 -14.22 -0.06
N TYR A 77 4.40 -14.00 -1.37
CA TYR A 77 3.57 -12.99 -2.00
C TYR A 77 2.07 -13.19 -1.74
N LYS A 78 1.57 -14.43 -1.81
CA LYS A 78 0.16 -14.72 -1.46
C LYS A 78 -0.18 -14.31 -0.02
N ARG A 79 0.69 -14.63 0.94
CA ARG A 79 0.51 -14.22 2.34
C ARG A 79 0.59 -12.70 2.52
N MET A 80 1.48 -12.03 1.80
CA MET A 80 1.58 -10.57 1.80
C MET A 80 0.27 -9.95 1.30
N ASN A 81 -0.27 -10.44 0.17
CA ASN A 81 -1.56 -10.00 -0.36
C ASN A 81 -2.69 -10.17 0.65
N GLU A 82 -2.84 -11.37 1.21
CA GLU A 82 -3.90 -11.68 2.18
C GLU A 82 -3.83 -10.76 3.41
N ARG A 83 -2.62 -10.57 3.97
CA ARG A 83 -2.43 -9.71 5.14
C ARG A 83 -2.72 -8.24 4.84
N MET A 84 -2.27 -7.75 3.69
CA MET A 84 -2.48 -6.35 3.32
C MET A 84 -3.95 -6.05 2.99
N LYS A 85 -4.68 -7.01 2.41
CA LYS A 85 -6.14 -6.88 2.25
C LYS A 85 -6.89 -6.74 3.57
N LEU A 86 -6.46 -7.45 4.61
CA LEU A 86 -7.06 -7.30 5.95
C LEU A 86 -6.82 -5.89 6.50
N TRP A 87 -5.63 -5.33 6.29
CA TRP A 87 -5.33 -3.96 6.67
C TRP A 87 -6.12 -2.94 5.85
N ALA A 88 -6.23 -3.13 4.53
CA ALA A 88 -7.04 -2.29 3.67
C ALA A 88 -8.50 -2.27 4.15
N GLN A 89 -9.11 -3.44 4.36
CA GLN A 89 -10.47 -3.55 4.89
C GLN A 89 -10.65 -2.86 6.24
N ASN A 90 -9.66 -2.96 7.14
CA ASN A 90 -9.70 -2.27 8.43
C ASN A 90 -9.64 -0.74 8.27
N ILE A 91 -8.75 -0.25 7.40
CA ILE A 91 -8.58 1.18 7.13
C ILE A 91 -9.83 1.75 6.44
N THR A 92 -10.35 1.09 5.40
CA THR A 92 -11.59 1.48 4.73
C THR A 92 -12.74 1.59 5.72
N LYS A 93 -12.93 0.60 6.61
CA LYS A 93 -13.96 0.66 7.66
C LYS A 93 -13.82 1.87 8.58
N ARG A 94 -12.59 2.25 8.91
CA ARG A 94 -12.31 3.42 9.76
C ARG A 94 -12.59 4.72 9.02
N LEU A 95 -12.24 4.81 7.74
CA LEU A 95 -12.62 5.95 6.89
C LEU A 95 -14.14 6.06 6.76
N THR A 96 -14.85 4.95 6.56
CA THR A 96 -16.32 4.95 6.54
C THR A 96 -16.91 5.41 7.89
N ALA A 97 -16.29 5.03 9.02
CA ALA A 97 -16.70 5.49 10.34
C ALA A 97 -16.47 6.99 10.57
N LEU A 98 -15.56 7.62 9.81
CA LEU A 98 -15.37 9.07 9.78
C LEU A 98 -16.36 9.80 8.86
N GLY A 99 -17.19 9.05 8.10
CA GLY A 99 -18.25 9.61 7.26
C GLY A 99 -17.98 9.53 5.76
N TYR A 100 -16.86 8.95 5.33
CA TYR A 100 -16.55 8.79 3.90
C TYR A 100 -17.34 7.64 3.27
N THR A 101 -17.93 7.89 2.10
CA THR A 101 -18.56 6.83 1.30
C THR A 101 -17.52 6.02 0.53
N ASP A 102 -17.88 4.81 0.11
CA ASP A 102 -17.00 3.99 -0.73
C ASP A 102 -16.60 4.72 -2.03
N GLU A 103 -17.52 5.51 -2.61
CA GLU A 103 -17.25 6.35 -3.79
C GLU A 103 -16.15 7.37 -3.49
N GLN A 104 -16.26 8.12 -2.38
CA GLN A 104 -15.26 9.12 -1.98
C GLN A 104 -13.91 8.49 -1.65
N ILE A 105 -13.92 7.30 -1.03
CA ILE A 105 -12.69 6.57 -0.72
C ILE A 105 -11.99 6.16 -2.01
N ASN A 106 -12.73 5.63 -2.99
CA ASN A 106 -12.16 5.25 -4.28
C ASN A 106 -11.67 6.47 -5.05
N GLU A 107 -12.47 7.54 -5.13
CA GLU A 107 -12.10 8.79 -5.80
C GLU A 107 -10.82 9.37 -5.22
N ARG A 108 -10.75 9.55 -3.89
CA ARG A 108 -9.55 10.06 -3.23
C ARG A 108 -8.34 9.13 -3.41
N PHE A 109 -8.56 7.82 -3.38
CA PHE A 109 -7.48 6.86 -3.62
C PHE A 109 -6.92 6.98 -5.04
N HIS A 110 -7.78 7.19 -6.04
CA HIS A 110 -7.37 7.44 -7.42
C HIS A 110 -6.61 8.77 -7.55
N GLU A 111 -7.11 9.85 -6.95
CA GLU A 111 -6.37 11.14 -6.90
C GLU A 111 -4.97 10.95 -6.32
N MET A 112 -4.83 10.19 -5.23
CA MET A 112 -3.53 9.95 -4.58
C MET A 112 -2.54 9.18 -5.47
N LEU A 113 -3.02 8.35 -6.42
CA LEU A 113 -2.16 7.71 -7.42
C LEU A 113 -1.67 8.72 -8.46
N GLU A 114 -2.52 9.68 -8.83
CA GLU A 114 -2.25 10.68 -9.87
C GLU A 114 -1.42 11.88 -9.35
N GLU A 115 -1.61 12.29 -8.09
CA GLU A 115 -0.98 13.46 -7.45
C GLU A 115 0.56 13.48 -7.60
N ARG A 116 1.23 12.32 -7.61
CA ARG A 116 2.70 12.29 -7.74
C ARG A 116 3.21 12.26 -9.18
N GLU A 117 2.38 11.85 -10.14
CA GLU A 117 2.72 11.96 -11.57
C GLU A 117 2.77 13.44 -12.00
N GLU A 118 1.94 14.30 -11.41
CA GLU A 118 1.89 15.73 -11.71
C GLU A 118 3.02 16.52 -11.05
N ASN A 119 3.32 16.25 -9.78
CA ASN A 119 4.40 16.94 -9.04
C ASN A 119 5.80 16.79 -9.67
N GLN A 120 6.02 15.77 -10.51
CA GLN A 120 7.28 15.56 -11.23
C GLN A 120 7.33 16.22 -12.61
N LYS A 121 6.17 16.56 -13.22
CA LYS A 121 6.13 17.31 -14.50
C LYS A 121 6.47 18.78 -14.32
N ASP A 122 6.24 19.30 -13.11
CA ASP A 122 6.43 20.70 -12.74
C ASP A 122 7.75 21.00 -11.99
N SER A 123 8.62 19.98 -11.79
CA SER A 123 9.96 20.11 -11.16
C SER A 123 11.10 19.96 -12.19
#